data_AF-A0A0U2JEM4-F1
#
_entry.id   AF-A0A0U2JEM4-F1
#
_cell.length_a   1.000
_cell.length_b   1.000
_cell.length_c   1.000
_cell.angle_alpha   90.00
_cell.angle_beta   90.00
_cell.angle_gamma   90.00
#
_symmetry.space_group_name_H-M   'P 1'
#
loop_
_entity.id
_entity.type
_entity.pdbx_description
1 polymer ?
#
loop_
_entity_poly.entity_id
_entity_poly.type
_entity_poly.pdbx_seq_one_letter_code
_entity_poly.pdbx_strand_id
1 'polypeptide(L)' 'MIAPHRTIRPGTDEYPPYTAGYISRVPDGDIVDILSRQISETIALLNSIPESRADYKY' A
#
# COMPACT_ATOMS: atom_id res chain seq x y z
N MET A 1 -22.95 -3.20 -2.72
CA MET A 1 -22.26 -2.93 -4.00
C MET A 1 -20.89 -2.36 -3.68
N ILE A 2 -19.81 -2.91 -4.22
CA ILE A 2 -18.45 -2.32 -4.11
C ILE A 2 -18.36 -1.19 -5.13
N ALA A 3 -17.76 -0.06 -4.75
CA ALA A 3 -17.61 1.07 -5.66
C ALA A 3 -16.54 0.76 -6.72
N PRO A 4 -16.76 1.10 -8.00
CA PRO A 4 -15.91 0.67 -9.11
C PRO A 4 -14.46 1.14 -9.00
N HIS A 5 -14.23 2.33 -8.44
CA HIS A 5 -12.88 2.88 -8.21
C HIS A 5 -12.05 2.07 -7.20
N ARG A 6 -12.66 1.17 -6.43
CA ARG A 6 -11.93 0.30 -5.50
C ARG A 6 -11.19 -0.82 -6.20
N THR A 7 -11.69 -1.28 -7.34
CA THR A 7 -11.18 -2.47 -8.04
C THR A 7 -10.58 -2.17 -9.42
N ILE A 8 -10.70 -0.92 -9.87
CA ILE A 8 -10.20 -0.46 -11.17
C ILE A 8 -9.06 0.53 -10.92
N ARG A 9 -7.93 0.34 -11.60
CA ARG A 9 -6.82 1.29 -11.56
C ARG A 9 -7.22 2.61 -12.20
N PRO A 10 -6.73 3.75 -11.71
CA PRO A 10 -6.96 5.03 -12.35
C PRO A 10 -6.38 5.04 -13.77
N GLY A 11 -7.02 5.78 -14.67
CA GLY A 11 -6.50 6.11 -15.99
C GLY A 11 -5.25 6.98 -15.91
N THR A 12 -4.41 6.93 -16.94
CA THR A 12 -3.14 7.68 -16.99
C THR A 12 -3.32 9.20 -17.02
N ASP A 13 -4.53 9.67 -17.31
CA ASP A 13 -4.96 11.07 -17.29
C ASP A 13 -5.43 11.55 -15.90
N GLU A 14 -5.61 10.64 -14.94
CA GLU A 14 -6.03 10.95 -13.57
C GLU A 14 -4.84 11.22 -12.62
N TYR A 15 -3.60 11.05 -13.08
CA TYR A 15 -2.41 11.25 -12.28
C TYR A 15 -1.20 11.74 -13.11
N PRO A 16 -0.21 12.40 -12.47
CA PRO A 16 0.99 12.84 -13.18
C PRO A 16 1.80 11.65 -13.75
N PRO A 17 2.32 11.71 -14.99
CA PRO A 17 2.98 10.56 -15.62
C PRO A 17 4.11 9.90 -14.81
N TYR A 18 4.84 10.67 -13.99
CA TYR A 18 5.93 10.16 -13.15
C TYR A 18 5.46 9.23 -12.03
N THR A 19 4.16 9.20 -11.67
CA THR A 19 3.61 8.30 -10.65
C THR A 19 3.21 6.94 -11.20
N ALA A 20 3.14 6.78 -12.53
CA ALA A 20 2.71 5.55 -13.20
C ALA A 20 3.47 4.31 -12.70
N GLY A 21 4.78 4.45 -12.49
CA GLY A 21 5.63 3.37 -12.01
C GLY A 21 5.37 2.95 -10.55
N TYR A 22 4.76 3.79 -9.73
CA TYR A 22 4.31 3.42 -8.37
C TYR A 22 2.92 2.80 -8.41
N ILE A 23 2.03 3.35 -9.24
CA ILE A 23 0.67 2.83 -9.42
C ILE A 23 0.73 1.39 -9.96
N SER A 24 1.62 1.09 -10.89
CA SER A 24 1.79 -0.27 -11.43
C SER A 24 2.30 -1.31 -10.42
N ARG A 25 2.88 -0.88 -9.29
CA ARG A 25 3.36 -1.78 -8.22
C ARG A 25 2.26 -2.19 -7.24
N VAL A 26 1.14 -1.49 -7.22
CA VAL A 26 -0.02 -1.88 -6.41
C VAL A 26 -0.55 -3.20 -6.98
N PRO A 27 -0.81 -4.25 -6.19
CA PRO A 27 -1.42 -5.49 -6.68
C PRO A 27 -2.81 -5.27 -7.27
N ASP A 28 -3.27 -6.17 -8.16
CA ASP A 28 -4.66 -6.15 -8.60
C ASP A 28 -5.60 -6.60 -7.48
N GLY A 29 -6.77 -5.98 -7.37
CA GLY A 29 -7.78 -6.30 -6.36
C GLY A 29 -8.51 -5.06 -5.83
N ASP A 30 -9.29 -5.26 -4.75
CA ASP A 30 -9.91 -4.15 -4.02
C ASP A 30 -8.84 -3.41 -3.21
N ILE A 31 -8.62 -2.13 -3.51
CA ILE A 31 -7.60 -1.30 -2.87
C ILE A 31 -7.79 -1.21 -1.35
N VAL A 32 -9.03 -1.24 -0.86
CA VAL A 32 -9.28 -1.18 0.59
C VAL A 32 -8.85 -2.47 1.25
N ASP A 33 -9.13 -3.63 0.64
CA ASP A 33 -8.71 -4.92 1.17
C ASP A 33 -7.18 -5.06 1.16
N ILE A 34 -6.53 -4.56 0.09
CA ILE A 34 -5.07 -4.50 -0.02
C ILE A 34 -4.49 -3.65 1.12
N LEU A 35 -5.02 -2.43 1.33
CA LEU A 35 -4.56 -1.54 2.39
C LEU A 35 -4.80 -2.12 3.79
N SER A 36 -5.95 -2.73 4.03
CA SER A 36 -6.26 -3.39 5.31
C SER A 36 -5.26 -4.52 5.60
N ARG A 37 -4.96 -5.36 4.62
CA ARG A 37 -3.95 -6.42 4.78
C ARG A 37 -2.56 -5.85 5.03
N GLN A 38 -2.15 -4.83 4.27
CA GLN A 38 -0.85 -4.18 4.44
C GLN A 38 -0.68 -3.58 5.83
N ILE A 39 -1.73 -3.00 6.42
CA ILE A 39 -1.68 -2.48 7.80
C ILE A 39 -1.39 -3.62 8.78
N SER A 40 -2.11 -4.74 8.69
CA SER A 40 -1.89 -5.89 9.57
C SER A 40 -0.48 -6.47 9.44
N GLU A 41 0.00 -6.64 8.20
CA GLU A 41 1.36 -7.13 7.91
C GLU A 41 2.44 -6.18 8.44
N THR A 42 2.23 -4.87 8.27
CA THR A 42 3.15 -3.83 8.76
C THR A 42 3.24 -3.82 10.28
N ILE A 43 2.09 -3.89 10.97
CA ILE A 43 2.06 -3.97 12.44
C ILE A 43 2.78 -5.24 12.92
N ALA A 44 2.56 -6.39 12.28
CA ALA A 44 3.23 -7.63 12.62
C ALA A 44 4.76 -7.53 12.45
N LEU A 45 5.21 -6.91 11.34
CA LEU A 45 6.63 -6.65 11.09
C LEU A 45 7.22 -5.75 12.18
N LEU A 46 6.60 -4.61 12.47
CA LEU A 46 7.10 -3.67 13.48
C LEU A 46 7.14 -4.29 14.87
N ASN A 47 6.10 -5.04 15.26
CA ASN A 47 6.06 -5.76 16.53
C ASN A 47 7.13 -6.85 16.67
N SER A 48 7.70 -7.33 15.56
CA SER A 48 8.80 -8.30 15.59
C SER A 48 10.16 -7.66 15.91
N ILE A 49 10.25 -6.32 15.83
CA ILE A 49 11.48 -5.57 16.09
C ILE A 49 11.53 -5.23 17.59
N PRO A 50 12.61 -5.58 18.30
CA PRO A 50 12.77 -5.20 19.69
C PRO A 50 12.79 -3.68 19.87
N GLU A 51 12.15 -3.19 20.93
CA GLU A 51 12.10 -1.75 21.24
C GLU A 51 13.50 -1.11 21.37
N SER A 52 14.51 -1.88 21.80
CA SER A 52 15.91 -1.42 21.88
C SER A 52 16.51 -1.02 20.52
N ARG A 53 15.83 -1.31 19.41
CA ARG A 53 16.21 -0.93 18.05
C ARG A 53 15.44 0.28 17.51
N ALA A 54 14.49 0.84 18.26
CA ALA A 54 13.63 1.94 17.79
C ALA A 54 14.43 3.17 17.31
N ASP A 55 15.49 3.53 18.03
CA ASP A 55 16.35 4.69 17.71
C ASP A 55 17.63 4.33 16.93
N TYR A 56 17.78 3.05 16.53
CA TYR A 56 18.99 2.61 15.84
C TYR A 56 19.07 3.21 14.42
N LYS A 57 20.08 4.05 14.18
CA LYS A 57 20.42 4.60 12.86
C LYS A 57 21.67 3.88 12.35
N TYR A 58 21.61 3.41 11.11
CA TYR A 58 22.66 2.64 10.43
C TYR A 58 23.96 3.44 10.26
#